data_AF-A0A449AE25-F1
#
_entry.id   AF-A0A449AE25-F1
#
_cell.length_a   1.000
_cell.length_b   1.000
_cell.length_c   1.000
_cell.angle_alpha   90.00
_cell.angle_beta   90.00
_cell.angle_gamma   90.00
#
_symmetry.space_group_name_H-M   'P 1'
#
loop_
_entity.id
_entity.type
_entity.pdbx_description
1 polymer ?
#
loop_
_entity_poly.entity_id
_entity_poly.type
_entity_poly.pdbx_seq_one_letter_code
_entity_poly.pdbx_strand_id
1 'polypeptide(L)'
;MSYAMLSKRNSKAIKQTLLKLIKKHSLDIKTLTVDNGSENVLLHHVIPTERLFKCQPYSSWQKGSIENMHRLIRYYIPKGKSFDKYSQHGIDYMMDKINNYRQVVRQYKIT
;
A
#
# COMPACT_ATOMS: atom_id res chain seq x y z
N MET A 1 -4.93 -10.10 3.30
CA MET A 1 -4.94 -9.82 1.85
C MET A 1 -4.45 -8.40 1.62
N SER A 2 -3.77 -8.12 0.51
CA SER A 2 -3.21 -6.80 0.19
C SER A 2 -3.92 -6.21 -1.02
N TYR A 3 -4.15 -4.89 -0.99
CA TYR A 3 -4.89 -4.15 -2.02
C TYR A 3 -4.03 -3.02 -2.57
N ALA A 4 -4.21 -2.65 -3.84
CA ALA A 4 -3.53 -1.52 -4.46
C ALA A 4 -4.46 -0.75 -5.38
N MET A 5 -4.21 0.56 -5.50
CA MET A 5 -4.95 1.43 -6.41
C MET A 5 -4.02 2.51 -6.96
N LEU A 6 -4.08 2.75 -8.27
CA LEU A 6 -3.29 3.77 -8.92
C LEU A 6 -3.77 5.16 -8.50
N SER A 7 -2.81 6.03 -8.15
CA SER A 7 -3.07 7.41 -7.76
C SER A 7 -1.95 8.31 -8.28
N LYS A 8 -2.30 9.58 -8.48
CA LYS A 8 -1.29 10.64 -8.65
C LYS A 8 -0.60 10.91 -7.32
N ARG A 9 0.66 11.36 -7.38
CA ARG A 9 1.47 11.77 -6.21
C ARG A 9 1.06 13.15 -5.71
N ASN A 10 -0.20 13.29 -5.30
CA ASN A 10 -0.76 14.50 -4.71
C ASN A 10 -1.60 14.10 -3.48
N SER A 11 -1.50 14.87 -2.40
CA SER A 11 -2.19 14.58 -1.15
C SER A 11 -3.70 14.49 -1.29
N LYS A 12 -4.31 15.36 -2.12
CA LYS A 12 -5.75 15.29 -2.42
C LYS A 12 -6.13 14.02 -3.18
N ALA A 13 -5.29 13.63 -4.14
CA ALA A 13 -5.51 12.42 -4.94
C ALA A 13 -5.40 11.17 -4.06
N ILE A 14 -4.38 11.08 -3.21
CA ILE A 14 -4.18 9.95 -2.29
C ILE A 14 -5.33 9.83 -1.29
N LYS A 15 -5.80 10.94 -0.71
CA LYS A 15 -6.99 10.95 0.14
C LYS A 15 -8.20 10.35 -0.57
N GLN A 16 -8.50 10.83 -1.78
CA GLN A 16 -9.64 10.34 -2.57
C GLN A 16 -9.48 8.86 -2.95
N THR A 17 -8.28 8.45 -3.33
CA THR A 17 -7.96 7.06 -3.67
C THR A 17 -8.12 6.14 -2.46
N LEU A 18 -7.65 6.55 -1.28
CA LEU A 18 -7.80 5.77 -0.06
C LEU A 18 -9.29 5.58 0.28
N LEU A 19 -10.11 6.63 0.21
CA LEU A 19 -11.55 6.52 0.41
C LEU A 19 -12.21 5.57 -0.60
N LYS A 20 -11.83 5.66 -1.88
CA LYS A 20 -12.31 4.74 -2.92
C LYS A 20 -11.92 3.30 -2.63
N LEU A 21 -10.69 3.06 -2.18
CA LEU A 21 -10.18 1.73 -1.85
C LEU A 21 -10.93 1.13 -0.65
N ILE A 22 -11.13 1.92 0.42
CA ILE A 22 -11.92 1.51 1.59
C ILE A 22 -13.33 1.13 1.17
N LYS A 23 -14.00 1.97 0.36
CA LYS A 23 -15.37 1.74 -0.10
C LYS A 23 -15.46 0.54 -1.05
N LYS A 24 -14.50 0.37 -1.97
CA LYS A 24 -14.46 -0.73 -2.96
C LYS A 24 -14.37 -2.10 -2.28
N HIS A 25 -13.61 -2.17 -1.19
CA HIS A 25 -13.33 -3.44 -0.50
C HIS A 25 -14.01 -3.55 0.86
N SER A 26 -14.90 -2.61 1.21
CA SER A 26 -15.57 -2.51 2.52
C SER A 26 -14.62 -2.76 3.70
N LEU A 27 -13.47 -2.10 3.69
CA LEU A 27 -12.42 -2.33 4.69
C LEU A 27 -12.73 -1.61 6.00
N ASP A 28 -12.70 -2.34 7.10
CA ASP A 28 -12.69 -1.77 8.45
C ASP A 28 -11.24 -1.49 8.89
N ILE A 29 -10.79 -0.24 8.74
CA ILE A 29 -9.43 0.17 9.09
C ILE A 29 -9.39 0.67 10.53
N LYS A 30 -8.83 -0.16 11.43
CA LYS A 30 -8.62 0.20 12.84
C LYS A 30 -7.49 1.20 13.04
N THR A 31 -6.39 1.02 12.32
CA THR A 31 -5.18 1.84 12.39
C THR A 31 -4.53 1.94 11.02
N LEU A 32 -3.90 3.06 10.72
CA LEU A 32 -3.18 3.29 9.47
C LEU A 32 -1.75 3.70 9.76
N THR A 33 -0.79 2.93 9.24
CA THR A 33 0.63 3.27 9.29
C THR A 33 1.06 3.79 7.94
N VAL A 34 1.71 4.96 7.92
CA VAL A 34 2.17 5.63 6.70
C VAL A 34 3.64 6.00 6.81
N ASP A 35 4.31 6.13 5.67
CA ASP A 35 5.62 6.75 5.64
C ASP A 35 5.51 8.28 5.84
N ASN A 36 6.65 8.92 6.05
CA ASN A 36 6.71 10.36 6.27
C ASN A 36 6.63 11.19 4.97
N GLY A 37 6.00 10.66 3.91
CA GLY A 37 5.79 11.36 2.65
C GLY A 37 4.91 12.59 2.81
N SER A 38 5.25 13.68 2.13
CA SER A 38 4.44 14.92 2.10
C SER A 38 3.08 14.71 1.45
N GLU A 39 2.96 13.67 0.62
CA GLU A 39 1.73 13.23 0.01
C GLU A 39 0.71 12.66 1.02
N ASN A 40 1.16 12.25 2.21
CA ASN A 40 0.31 11.64 3.24
C ASN A 40 -0.25 12.65 4.25
N VAL A 41 0.05 13.94 4.07
CA VAL A 41 -0.33 15.00 5.02
C VAL A 41 -1.84 15.07 5.22
N LEU A 42 -2.66 14.84 4.18
CA LEU A 42 -4.13 14.97 4.26
C LEU A 42 -4.85 13.69 4.75
N LEU A 43 -4.12 12.63 5.13
CA LEU A 43 -4.74 11.36 5.54
C LEU A 43 -5.44 11.42 6.89
N HIS A 44 -5.09 12.39 7.74
CA HIS A 44 -5.77 12.65 9.02
C HIS A 44 -7.25 13.06 8.85
N HIS A 45 -7.67 13.46 7.63
CA HIS A 45 -9.08 13.70 7.31
C HIS A 45 -9.87 12.41 7.00
N VAL A 46 -9.19 11.27 6.83
CA VAL A 46 -9.83 9.97 6.53
C VAL A 46 -9.88 9.12 7.79
N ILE A 47 -8.81 9.13 8.57
CA ILE A 47 -8.65 8.36 9.80
C ILE A 47 -8.23 9.33 10.91
N PRO A 48 -8.81 9.22 12.12
CA PRO A 48 -8.42 10.05 13.25
C PRO A 48 -6.92 10.01 13.52
N THR A 49 -6.33 11.14 13.91
CA THR A 49 -4.89 11.27 14.15
C THR A 49 -4.36 10.26 15.18
N GLU A 50 -5.17 9.90 16.18
CA GLU A 50 -4.85 8.89 17.21
C GLU A 50 -4.61 7.49 16.64
N ARG A 51 -5.14 7.21 15.45
CA ARG A 51 -5.05 5.94 14.74
C ARG A 51 -4.11 6.01 13.52
N LEU A 52 -3.47 7.15 13.31
CA LEU A 52 -2.56 7.41 12.20
C LEU A 52 -1.11 7.43 12.70
N PHE A 53 -0.36 6.40 12.36
CA PHE A 53 1.03 6.24 12.77
C PHE A 53 1.97 6.59 11.62
N LYS A 54 2.85 7.56 11.82
CA LYS A 54 3.91 7.88 10.86
C LYS A 54 5.20 7.16 11.25
N CYS A 55 5.84 6.48 10.30
CA CYS A 55 7.14 5.86 10.56
C CYS A 55 8.21 6.92 10.86
N GLN A 56 9.00 6.69 11.90
CA GLN A 56 10.09 7.58 12.27
C GLN A 56 11.24 7.52 11.24
N PRO A 57 12.00 8.62 11.06
CA PRO A 57 13.26 8.59 10.32
C PRO A 57 14.20 7.53 10.92
N TYR A 58 14.97 6.85 10.06
CA TYR A 58 15.97 5.84 10.45
C TYR A 58 15.45 4.63 11.24
N SER A 59 14.13 4.42 11.31
CA SER A 59 13.51 3.28 12.00
C SER A 59 13.09 2.20 11.00
N SER A 60 14.07 1.43 10.50
CA SER A 60 13.85 0.37 9.49
C SER A 60 12.89 -0.72 9.97
N TRP A 61 12.92 -1.06 11.27
CA TRP A 61 12.06 -2.09 11.86
C TRP A 61 10.57 -1.74 11.79
N GLN A 62 10.21 -0.45 11.81
CA GLN A 62 8.81 0.00 11.66
C GLN A 62 8.28 -0.16 10.23
N LYS A 63 9.16 -0.39 9.25
CA LYS A 63 8.82 -0.43 7.82
C LYS A 63 8.90 -1.82 7.20
N GLY A 64 9.25 -2.86 7.96
CA GLY A 64 9.54 -4.19 7.41
C GLY A 64 8.45 -4.75 6.47
N SER A 65 7.17 -4.62 6.84
CA SER A 65 6.06 -5.06 5.97
C SER A 65 5.88 -4.18 4.73
N ILE A 66 6.12 -2.87 4.84
CA ILE A 66 6.03 -1.92 3.72
C ILE A 66 7.17 -2.19 2.73
N GLU A 67 8.40 -2.38 3.22
CA GLU A 67 9.56 -2.69 2.41
C GLU A 67 9.43 -4.04 1.69
N ASN A 68 8.89 -5.06 2.37
CA ASN A 68 8.61 -6.34 1.73
C ASN A 68 7.59 -6.20 0.60
N MET A 69 6.52 -5.41 0.80
CA MET A 69 5.54 -5.14 -0.26
C MET A 69 6.17 -4.39 -1.43
N HIS A 70 6.96 -3.34 -1.15
CA HIS A 70 7.69 -2.61 -2.18
C HIS A 70 8.63 -3.51 -2.98
N ARG A 71 9.31 -4.47 -2.33
CA ARG A 71 10.16 -5.45 -3.01
C ARG A 71 9.34 -6.31 -3.98
N LEU A 72 8.19 -6.83 -3.55
CA LEU A 72 7.30 -7.64 -4.38
C LEU A 72 6.78 -6.86 -5.59
N ILE A 73 6.32 -5.62 -5.39
CA ILE A 73 5.89 -4.75 -6.50
C ILE A 73 7.04 -4.51 -7.48
N ARG A 74 8.28 -4.32 -7.00
CA ARG A 74 9.45 -4.07 -7.85
C ARG A 74 9.87 -5.27 -8.70
N TYR A 75 9.51 -6.50 -8.32
CA TYR A 75 9.69 -7.67 -9.20
C TYR A 75 8.83 -7.57 -10.46
N TYR A 76 7.64 -6.98 -10.36
CA TYR A 76 6.74 -6.80 -11.51
C TYR A 76 6.97 -5.48 -12.24
N ILE A 77 7.28 -4.41 -11.50
CA ILE A 77 7.46 -3.06 -12.05
C ILE A 77 8.84 -2.53 -11.64
N PRO A 78 9.85 -2.70 -12.53
CA PRO A 78 11.21 -2.24 -12.26
C PRO A 78 11.28 -0.72 -12.07
N LYS A 79 12.25 -0.26 -11.28
CA LYS A 79 12.49 1.16 -11.03
C LYS A 79 12.80 1.88 -12.35
N GLY A 80 12.25 3.08 -12.53
CA GLY A 80 12.47 3.90 -13.73
C GLY A 80 11.51 3.60 -14.90
N LYS A 81 10.60 2.63 -14.74
CA LYS A 81 9.47 2.46 -15.66
C LYS A 81 8.30 3.33 -15.21
N SER A 82 7.65 4.00 -16.17
CA SER A 82 6.45 4.77 -15.88
C SER A 82 5.28 3.83 -15.54
N PHE A 83 4.48 4.24 -14.56
CA PHE A 83 3.22 3.58 -14.21
C PHE A 83 2.09 3.91 -15.21
N ASP A 84 2.28 4.86 -16.13
CA ASP A 84 1.24 5.33 -17.05
C ASP A 84 0.74 4.25 -18.01
N LYS A 85 1.58 3.25 -18.29
CA LYS A 85 1.23 2.12 -19.17
C LYS A 85 0.39 1.05 -18.47
N TYR A 86 0.25 1.12 -17.15
CA TYR A 86 -0.48 0.12 -16.37
C TYR A 86 -1.91 0.60 -16.13
N SER A 87 -2.86 -0.23 -16.52
CA SER A 87 -4.26 -0.05 -16.14
C SER A 87 -4.49 -0.51 -14.71
N GLN A 88 -5.55 0.00 -14.07
CA GLN A 88 -5.96 -0.50 -12.75
C GLN A 88 -6.20 -2.02 -12.76
N HIS A 89 -6.71 -2.56 -13.86
CA HIS A 89 -6.91 -4.00 -14.01
C HIS A 89 -5.60 -4.78 -14.00
N GLY A 90 -4.55 -4.27 -14.68
CA GLY A 90 -3.22 -4.88 -14.64
C GLY A 90 -2.60 -4.87 -13.24
N ILE A 91 -2.83 -3.80 -12.48
CA ILE A 91 -2.39 -3.71 -11.08
C ILE A 91 -3.17 -4.68 -10.18
N ASP A 92 -4.48 -4.79 -10.36
CA ASP A 92 -5.32 -5.73 -9.61
C ASP A 92 -4.86 -7.19 -9.87
N TYR A 93 -4.55 -7.54 -11.12
CA TYR A 93 -3.99 -8.86 -11.47
C TYR A 93 -2.62 -9.12 -10.83
N MET A 94 -1.72 -8.13 -10.88
CA MET A 94 -0.42 -8.22 -10.20
C MET A 94 -0.59 -8.44 -8.69
N MET A 95 -1.51 -7.71 -8.05
CA MET A 95 -1.78 -7.84 -6.62
C MET A 95 -2.36 -9.21 -6.25
N ASP A 96 -3.20 -9.78 -7.11
CA ASP A 96 -3.71 -11.14 -6.93
C ASP A 96 -2.54 -12.16 -6.92
N LYS A 97 -1.61 -12.07 -7.86
CA LYS A 97 -0.42 -12.93 -7.88
C LYS A 97 0.45 -12.77 -6.64
N ILE A 98 0.67 -11.53 -6.19
CA ILE A 98 1.41 -11.24 -4.94
C ILE A 98 0.70 -11.85 -3.73
N ASN A 99 -0.63 -11.71 -3.64
CA ASN A 99 -1.42 -12.28 -2.56
C ASN A 99 -1.35 -13.80 -2.52
N ASN A 100 -1.49 -14.45 -3.68
CA ASN A 100 -1.37 -15.91 -3.81
C ASN A 100 0.02 -16.39 -3.38
N TYR A 101 1.09 -15.75 -3.88
CA TYR A 101 2.46 -16.07 -3.47
C TYR A 101 2.67 -15.95 -1.95
N ARG A 102 2.15 -14.88 -1.33
CA ARG A 102 2.28 -14.70 0.13
C ARG A 102 1.53 -15.74 0.95
N GLN A 103 0.37 -16.21 0.48
CA GLN A 103 -0.36 -17.28 1.16
C GLN A 103 0.44 -18.58 1.15
N VAL A 104 1.00 -18.93 -0.01
CA VAL A 104 1.86 -20.08 -0.20
C VAL A 104 3.06 -20.01 0.74
N VAL A 105 3.84 -18.92 0.72
CA VAL A 105 5.02 -18.75 1.61
C VAL A 105 4.63 -18.81 3.09
N ARG A 106 3.47 -18.27 3.48
CA ARG A 106 2.99 -18.33 4.86
C ARG A 106 2.71 -19.78 5.29
N GLN A 107 2.18 -20.62 4.42
CA GLN A 107 1.93 -22.04 4.72
C GLN A 107 3.25 -22.81 4.92
N TYR A 108 4.27 -22.56 4.09
CA TYR A 108 5.57 -23.24 4.20
C TYR A 108 6.45 -22.84 5.38
N LYS A 109 6.14 -21.73 6.07
CA LYS A 109 6.92 -21.25 7.24
C LYS A 109 6.35 -21.65 8.60
N ILE A 110 5.29 -22.46 8.62
CA ILE A 110 4.64 -22.95 9.85
C ILE A 110 5.02 -24.42 10.13
N THR A 111 5.92 -25.00 9.34
CA THR A 111 6.57 -26.30 9.57
C THR A 111 8.02 -26.08 9.96
#